data_AF-N8W3X4-F1
#
_entry.id   AF-N8W3X4-F1
#
_cell.length_a   1.000
_cell.length_b   1.000
_cell.length_c   1.000
_cell.angle_alpha   90.00
_cell.angle_beta   90.00
_cell.angle_gamma   90.00
#
_symmetry.space_group_name_H-M   'P 1'
#
loop_
_entity.id
_entity.type
_entity.pdbx_description
1 polymer ?
#
loop_
_entity_poly.entity_id
_entity_poly.type
_entity_poly.pdbx_seq_one_letter_code
_entity_poly.pdbx_strand_id
1 'polypeptide(L)'
;MNMFSSAIHAEITVFKANFPQFSNSAKERKAENQIYPLGEASFANDVRVPFYGVTALNPVEDGLLKDFKSCSAKSCHFDFKLDAKQAEQLKLWAIPEIGIVLVPTDWQDIQSSAGANGTGSALIMSPNQKQAIQLYDSSFCVGCGMPNATLYFPHLLKQSVEYEYGGYQDPLKLLKIVHPSKQIAFFSYQIPKLNNRTHGVAKYQDEDTFNFREIKVTVDQSQQHLVGTILNFYNATH
;
A
#
# COMPACT_ATOMS: atom_id res chain seq x y z
N MET A 1 13.86 28.81 -37.56
CA MET A 1 13.52 28.44 -36.18
C MET A 1 12.51 27.31 -36.25
N ASN A 2 12.95 26.05 -36.15
CA ASN A 2 12.04 24.91 -36.03
C ASN A 2 11.83 24.65 -34.53
N MET A 3 10.63 24.95 -34.04
CA MET A 3 10.19 24.46 -32.72
C MET A 3 9.79 23.00 -32.88
N PHE A 4 10.65 22.09 -32.43
CA PHE A 4 10.25 20.72 -32.17
C PHE A 4 9.43 20.72 -30.87
N SER A 5 8.11 20.73 -30.99
CA SER A 5 7.23 20.29 -29.92
C SER A 5 7.40 18.77 -29.82
N SER A 6 8.13 18.30 -28.81
CA SER A 6 8.08 16.89 -28.41
C SER A 6 6.69 16.67 -27.83
N ALA A 7 5.78 16.07 -28.59
CA ALA A 7 4.56 15.50 -28.05
C ALA A 7 4.98 14.40 -27.06
N ILE A 8 4.91 14.68 -25.76
CA ILE A 8 5.07 13.67 -24.72
C ILE A 8 3.76 12.88 -24.73
N HIS A 9 3.71 11.80 -25.51
CA HIS A 9 2.54 10.92 -25.52
C HIS A 9 2.46 10.13 -24.21
N ALA A 10 1.23 9.93 -23.72
CA ALA A 10 0.93 9.01 -22.62
C ALA A 10 1.55 7.63 -22.89
N GLU A 11 2.51 7.21 -22.06
CA GLU A 11 3.20 5.94 -22.23
C GLU A 11 2.41 4.78 -21.61
N ILE A 12 2.29 3.68 -22.36
CA ILE A 12 1.77 2.42 -21.84
C ILE A 12 2.98 1.56 -21.41
N THR A 13 3.09 1.32 -20.11
CA THR A 13 4.16 0.52 -19.53
C THR A 13 3.75 -0.95 -19.38
N VAL A 14 4.63 -1.85 -19.77
CA VAL A 14 4.45 -3.29 -19.54
C VAL A 14 4.80 -3.64 -18.09
N PHE A 15 3.87 -4.26 -17.39
CA PHE A 15 4.05 -4.75 -16.02
C PHE A 15 5.23 -5.72 -15.93
N LYS A 16 6.02 -5.53 -14.88
CA LYS A 16 7.13 -6.42 -14.52
C LYS A 16 6.99 -6.81 -13.06
N ALA A 17 7.00 -8.12 -12.80
CA ALA A 17 7.01 -8.65 -11.45
C ALA A 17 8.42 -8.52 -10.85
N ASN A 18 8.64 -7.48 -10.05
CA ASN A 18 9.90 -7.25 -9.34
C ASN A 18 9.67 -7.24 -7.84
N PHE A 19 10.67 -7.69 -7.08
CA PHE A 19 10.69 -7.52 -5.63
C PHE A 19 11.09 -6.08 -5.29
N PRO A 20 10.37 -5.39 -4.40
CA PRO A 20 10.68 -4.01 -4.04
C PRO A 20 12.00 -3.92 -3.28
N GLN A 21 12.61 -2.74 -3.30
CA GLN A 21 13.78 -2.38 -2.52
C GLN A 21 13.58 -0.98 -1.97
N PHE A 22 14.15 -0.71 -0.80
CA PHE A 22 14.25 0.67 -0.32
C PHE A 22 15.08 1.51 -1.29
N SER A 23 14.64 2.74 -1.56
CA SER A 23 15.43 3.72 -2.31
C SER A 23 16.36 4.51 -1.40
N ASN A 24 15.95 4.74 -0.15
CA ASN A 24 16.67 5.56 0.81
C ASN A 24 17.57 4.69 1.68
N SER A 25 18.61 5.29 2.25
CA SER A 25 19.49 4.61 3.22
C SER A 25 18.74 4.28 4.52
N ALA A 26 19.25 3.30 5.27
CA ALA A 26 18.68 2.96 6.58
C ALA A 26 18.72 4.12 7.58
N LYS A 27 19.68 5.05 7.43
CA LYS A 27 19.78 6.24 8.28
C LYS A 27 18.67 7.25 7.97
N GLU A 28 18.41 7.51 6.70
CA GLU A 28 17.33 8.40 6.25
C GLU A 28 15.96 7.85 6.68
N ARG A 29 15.69 6.57 6.40
CA ARG A 29 14.44 5.93 6.82
C ARG A 29 14.18 6.04 8.32
N LYS A 30 15.20 5.82 9.16
CA LYS A 30 15.06 5.98 10.61
C LYS A 30 14.81 7.43 11.05
N ALA A 31 15.32 8.40 10.31
CA ALA A 31 15.12 9.81 10.60
C ALA A 31 13.72 10.27 10.18
N GLU A 32 13.25 9.83 9.02
CA GLU A 32 12.00 10.25 8.37
C GLU A 32 10.77 9.44 8.84
N ASN A 33 10.96 8.15 9.13
CA ASN A 33 9.90 7.19 9.44
C ASN A 33 10.02 6.66 10.87
N GLN A 34 9.91 7.59 11.82
CA GLN A 34 9.97 7.33 13.25
C GLN A 34 8.70 6.61 13.73
N ILE A 35 8.86 5.62 14.61
CA ILE A 35 7.77 4.78 15.11
C ILE A 35 7.42 5.21 16.55
N TYR A 36 6.16 5.53 16.80
CA TYR A 36 5.65 5.98 18.09
C TYR A 36 4.60 5.01 18.63
N PRO A 37 4.67 4.58 19.90
CA PRO A 37 3.61 3.77 20.49
C PRO A 37 2.34 4.60 20.65
N LEU A 38 1.21 4.05 20.21
CA LEU A 38 -0.11 4.65 20.32
C LEU A 38 -1.03 3.91 21.31
N GLY A 39 -0.57 2.80 21.88
CA GLY A 39 -1.33 1.95 22.79
C GLY A 39 -1.70 0.62 22.15
N GLU A 40 -2.92 0.16 22.37
CA GLU A 40 -3.44 -1.08 21.79
C GLU A 40 -4.70 -0.78 20.96
N ALA A 41 -4.79 -1.41 19.79
CA ALA A 41 -6.02 -1.44 19.00
C ALA A 41 -6.82 -2.69 19.39
N SER A 42 -8.13 -2.52 19.55
CA SER A 42 -9.05 -3.62 19.85
C SER A 42 -9.83 -4.04 18.62
N PHE A 43 -10.08 -5.33 18.51
CA PHE A 43 -10.80 -5.99 17.43
C PHE A 43 -12.05 -6.68 18.00
N ALA A 44 -12.88 -7.27 17.14
CA ALA A 44 -14.04 -8.04 17.59
C ALA A 44 -13.63 -9.12 18.61
N ASN A 45 -14.46 -9.34 19.63
CA ASN A 45 -14.20 -10.24 20.76
C ASN A 45 -13.01 -9.84 21.66
N ASP A 46 -12.69 -8.55 21.74
CA ASP A 46 -11.61 -7.97 22.57
C ASP A 46 -10.22 -8.56 22.28
N VAL A 47 -10.00 -9.02 21.03
CA VAL A 47 -8.66 -9.34 20.55
C VAL A 47 -7.89 -8.03 20.39
N ARG A 48 -6.66 -7.97 20.90
CA ARG A 48 -5.85 -6.74 20.89
C ARG A 48 -4.52 -6.94 20.21
N VAL A 49 -4.03 -5.89 19.58
CA VAL A 49 -2.67 -5.82 19.03
C VAL A 49 -2.01 -4.50 19.43
N PRO A 50 -0.67 -4.47 19.58
CA PRO A 50 0.08 -3.23 19.71
C PRO A 50 -0.20 -2.29 18.53
N PHE A 51 -0.40 -1.01 18.80
CA PHE A 51 -0.63 0.02 17.79
C PHE A 51 0.46 1.07 17.81
N TYR A 52 0.95 1.43 16.62
CA TYR A 52 2.00 2.42 16.44
C TYR A 52 1.64 3.42 15.35
N GLY A 53 2.14 4.64 15.48
CA GLY A 53 2.16 5.64 14.43
C GLY A 53 3.54 5.66 13.79
N VAL A 54 3.59 5.76 12.46
CA VAL A 54 4.84 5.91 11.71
C VAL A 54 4.81 7.28 11.05
N THR A 55 5.88 8.05 11.18
CA THR A 55 5.95 9.37 10.54
C THR A 55 6.29 9.27 9.06
N ALA A 56 6.03 10.34 8.31
CA ALA A 56 6.58 10.56 6.98
C ALA A 56 7.19 11.96 6.92
N LEU A 57 8.07 12.22 5.94
CA LEU A 57 8.50 13.58 5.66
C LEU A 57 7.30 14.42 5.23
N ASN A 58 7.14 15.62 5.80
CA ASN A 58 6.07 16.54 5.41
C ASN A 58 6.38 17.13 4.01
N PRO A 59 5.46 17.00 3.03
CA PRO A 59 5.72 17.46 1.67
C PRO A 59 5.53 18.97 1.47
N VAL A 60 5.00 19.69 2.46
CA VAL A 60 4.66 21.13 2.37
C VAL A 60 5.49 21.97 3.34
N GLU A 61 5.69 21.48 4.56
CA GLU A 61 6.42 22.18 5.62
C GLU A 61 7.69 21.43 6.02
N ASP A 62 8.64 22.13 6.63
CA ASP A 62 9.82 21.49 7.20
C ASP A 62 9.41 20.57 8.37
N GLY A 63 9.87 19.32 8.32
CA GLY A 63 9.73 18.36 9.42
C GLY A 63 8.94 17.11 9.05
N LEU A 64 8.37 16.47 10.07
CA LEU A 64 7.71 15.17 9.93
C LEU A 64 6.20 15.32 10.09
N LEU A 65 5.46 14.68 9.19
CA LEU A 65 4.03 14.51 9.28
C LEU A 65 3.70 13.48 10.37
N LYS A 66 2.88 13.90 11.34
CA LYS A 66 2.44 13.14 12.52
C LYS A 66 0.94 13.36 12.75
N ASP A 67 0.12 12.83 11.86
CA ASP A 67 -1.34 13.01 11.86
C ASP A 67 -2.11 11.97 12.70
N PHE A 68 -1.41 10.98 13.24
CA PHE A 68 -1.98 9.93 14.09
C PHE A 68 -2.25 10.39 15.53
N LYS A 69 -3.24 9.76 16.17
CA LYS A 69 -3.63 10.01 17.56
C LYS A 69 -3.46 8.74 18.40
N SER A 70 -3.08 8.90 19.66
CA SER A 70 -3.03 7.78 20.61
C SER A 70 -4.41 7.17 20.80
N CYS A 71 -4.45 5.85 21.03
CA CYS A 71 -5.67 5.16 21.39
C CYS A 71 -6.12 5.53 22.79
N SER A 72 -7.44 5.56 22.95
CA SER A 72 -8.14 5.72 24.21
C SER A 72 -9.13 4.56 24.34
N ALA A 73 -9.72 4.36 25.51
CA ALA A 73 -10.75 3.33 25.71
C ALA A 73 -11.98 3.47 24.78
N LYS A 74 -12.16 4.61 24.11
CA LYS A 74 -13.25 4.88 23.16
C LYS A 74 -12.78 5.03 21.70
N SER A 75 -11.48 4.92 21.43
CA SER A 75 -10.91 5.01 20.07
C SER A 75 -10.13 3.75 19.73
N CYS A 76 -9.88 3.51 18.43
CA CYS A 76 -9.16 2.32 17.94
C CYS A 76 -9.86 0.97 18.21
N HIS A 77 -11.18 0.93 18.10
CA HIS A 77 -11.92 -0.32 17.98
C HIS A 77 -12.25 -0.59 16.52
N PHE A 78 -11.95 -1.80 16.04
CA PHE A 78 -12.28 -2.27 14.70
C PHE A 78 -13.25 -3.44 14.81
N ASP A 79 -14.42 -3.32 14.18
CA ASP A 79 -15.37 -4.44 14.05
C ASP A 79 -14.90 -5.43 12.95
N PHE A 80 -13.69 -5.95 13.15
CA PHE A 80 -13.05 -6.93 12.29
C PHE A 80 -12.67 -8.14 13.13
N LYS A 81 -13.02 -9.33 12.66
CA LYS A 81 -12.67 -10.58 13.34
C LYS A 81 -11.21 -10.93 13.07
N LEU A 82 -10.36 -10.65 14.05
CA LEU A 82 -8.96 -11.06 14.06
C LEU A 82 -8.80 -12.35 14.88
N ASP A 83 -8.13 -13.36 14.33
CA ASP A 83 -7.79 -14.57 15.08
C ASP A 83 -6.76 -14.26 16.17
N ALA A 84 -6.99 -14.75 17.40
CA ALA A 84 -6.13 -14.43 18.54
C ALA A 84 -4.68 -14.92 18.36
N LYS A 85 -4.45 -16.08 17.74
CA LYS A 85 -3.09 -16.59 17.51
C LYS A 85 -2.35 -15.81 16.43
N GLN A 86 -3.09 -15.27 15.46
CA GLN A 86 -2.52 -14.35 14.47
C GLN A 86 -2.25 -12.97 15.08
N ALA A 87 -3.11 -12.50 16.00
CA ALA A 87 -2.92 -11.23 16.70
C ALA A 87 -1.59 -11.18 17.48
N GLU A 88 -1.18 -12.29 18.10
CA GLU A 88 0.13 -12.41 18.77
C GLU A 88 1.33 -12.14 17.85
N GLN A 89 1.16 -12.33 16.53
CA GLN A 89 2.19 -12.16 15.52
C GLN A 89 2.04 -10.84 14.74
N LEU A 90 1.01 -10.05 15.04
CA LEU A 90 0.69 -8.82 14.32
C LEU A 90 0.69 -7.60 15.23
N LYS A 91 1.01 -6.46 14.63
CA LYS A 91 0.79 -5.12 15.18
C LYS A 91 0.09 -4.28 14.14
N LEU A 92 -0.53 -3.19 14.58
CA LEU A 92 -1.17 -2.22 13.72
C LEU A 92 -0.28 -1.00 13.58
N TRP A 93 -0.12 -0.50 12.36
CA TRP A 93 0.55 0.77 12.07
C TRP A 93 -0.42 1.76 11.45
N ALA A 94 -0.41 3.01 11.92
CA ALA A 94 -0.98 4.16 11.23
C ALA A 94 0.13 4.90 10.49
N ILE A 95 -0.06 5.11 9.19
CA ILE A 95 0.91 5.73 8.29
C ILE A 95 0.19 6.91 7.59
N PRO A 96 0.75 8.14 7.66
CA PRO A 96 0.20 9.31 6.99
C PRO A 96 -0.05 9.06 5.51
N GLU A 97 -1.15 9.62 5.01
CA GLU A 97 -1.61 9.49 3.61
C GLU A 97 -1.85 8.04 3.11
N ILE A 98 -1.75 7.04 3.98
CA ILE A 98 -2.05 5.63 3.68
C ILE A 98 -3.21 5.14 4.52
N GLY A 99 -3.20 5.42 5.84
CA GLY A 99 -4.13 4.85 6.79
C GLY A 99 -3.50 3.75 7.63
N ILE A 100 -4.24 2.66 7.87
CA ILE A 100 -3.86 1.64 8.84
C ILE A 100 -3.53 0.30 8.21
N VAL A 101 -2.51 -0.39 8.71
CA VAL A 101 -2.11 -1.70 8.16
C VAL A 101 -1.65 -2.65 9.26
N LEU A 102 -2.05 -3.92 9.16
CA LEU A 102 -1.52 -4.99 9.99
C LEU A 102 -0.15 -5.42 9.45
N VAL A 103 0.83 -5.51 10.34
CA VAL A 103 2.23 -5.79 10.04
C VAL A 103 2.75 -6.85 11.02
N PRO A 104 3.63 -7.77 10.62
CA PRO A 104 4.29 -8.66 11.56
C PRO A 104 5.01 -7.92 12.69
N THR A 105 4.93 -8.42 13.91
CA THR A 105 5.45 -7.73 15.12
C THR A 105 6.95 -7.47 15.07
N ASP A 106 7.71 -8.37 14.44
CA ASP A 106 9.17 -8.30 14.32
C ASP A 106 9.68 -7.33 13.23
N TRP A 107 8.80 -6.83 12.37
CA TRP A 107 9.19 -5.91 11.28
C TRP A 107 9.23 -4.47 11.77
N GLN A 108 10.35 -3.77 11.61
CA GLN A 108 10.52 -2.39 12.09
C GLN A 108 11.09 -1.43 11.04
N ASP A 109 11.44 -1.95 9.86
CA ASP A 109 12.06 -1.15 8.80
C ASP A 109 11.00 -0.76 7.77
N ILE A 110 10.88 0.54 7.54
CA ILE A 110 9.87 1.15 6.70
C ILE A 110 10.44 2.36 5.98
N GLN A 111 10.02 2.52 4.74
CA GLN A 111 10.10 3.76 3.97
C GLN A 111 8.68 4.20 3.69
N SER A 112 8.24 5.31 4.26
CA SER A 112 6.96 5.93 3.90
C SER A 112 7.16 7.36 3.43
N SER A 113 6.31 7.78 2.49
CA SER A 113 6.37 9.08 1.85
C SER A 113 4.96 9.61 1.62
N ALA A 114 4.79 10.92 1.84
CA ALA A 114 3.58 11.66 1.58
C ALA A 114 3.86 12.69 0.47
N GLY A 115 2.90 12.89 -0.44
CA GLY A 115 2.92 13.90 -1.48
C GLY A 115 2.04 15.10 -1.11
N ALA A 116 2.34 16.29 -1.63
CA ALA A 116 1.59 17.51 -1.32
C ALA A 116 0.11 17.46 -1.78
N ASN A 117 -0.20 16.53 -2.68
CA ASN A 117 -1.53 16.20 -3.18
C ASN A 117 -2.27 15.14 -2.33
N GLY A 118 -1.72 14.76 -1.18
CA GLY A 118 -2.23 13.69 -0.31
C GLY A 118 -1.88 12.27 -0.78
N THR A 119 -1.07 12.09 -1.82
CA THR A 119 -0.63 10.74 -2.22
C THR A 119 0.25 10.13 -1.13
N GLY A 120 -0.01 8.89 -0.76
CA GLY A 120 0.79 8.11 0.18
C GLY A 120 1.47 6.93 -0.49
N SER A 121 2.67 6.58 -0.02
CA SER A 121 3.31 5.30 -0.31
C SER A 121 4.05 4.77 0.90
N ALA A 122 4.09 3.45 1.05
CA ALA A 122 4.93 2.80 2.04
C ALA A 122 5.49 1.46 1.55
N LEU A 123 6.76 1.21 1.87
CA LEU A 123 7.41 -0.08 1.76
C LEU A 123 7.84 -0.51 3.16
N ILE A 124 7.35 -1.65 3.61
CA ILE A 124 7.68 -2.27 4.90
C ILE A 124 8.39 -3.58 4.59
N MET A 125 9.54 -3.85 5.20
CA MET A 125 10.30 -5.07 4.92
C MET A 125 10.62 -5.85 6.19
N SER A 126 10.74 -7.17 6.05
CA SER A 126 11.24 -8.03 7.12
C SER A 126 12.67 -7.64 7.53
N PRO A 127 13.15 -8.02 8.73
CA PRO A 127 14.52 -7.74 9.17
C PRO A 127 15.61 -8.20 8.19
N ASN A 128 15.35 -9.28 7.45
CA ASN A 128 16.26 -9.82 6.42
C ASN A 128 15.98 -9.30 5.01
N GLN A 129 15.00 -8.40 4.83
CA GLN A 129 14.58 -7.79 3.57
C GLN A 129 14.21 -8.78 2.45
N LYS A 130 13.74 -9.98 2.81
CA LYS A 130 13.26 -11.00 1.86
C LYS A 130 11.74 -11.06 1.73
N GLN A 131 11.04 -10.31 2.57
CA GLN A 131 9.59 -10.21 2.61
C GLN A 131 9.22 -8.74 2.67
N ALA A 132 8.08 -8.37 2.09
CA ALA A 132 7.67 -6.98 1.97
C ALA A 132 6.15 -6.80 1.96
N ILE A 133 5.70 -5.66 2.50
CA ILE A 133 4.38 -5.09 2.31
C ILE A 133 4.57 -3.74 1.61
N GLN A 134 3.99 -3.57 0.42
CA GLN A 134 3.94 -2.29 -0.29
C GLN A 134 2.52 -1.75 -0.25
N LEU A 135 2.41 -0.44 -0.05
CA LEU A 135 1.16 0.30 0.05
C LEU A 135 1.25 1.53 -0.84
N TYR A 136 0.14 1.85 -1.49
CA TYR A 136 0.01 3.05 -2.29
C TYR A 136 -1.43 3.58 -2.19
N ASP A 137 -1.57 4.89 -2.05
CA ASP A 137 -2.84 5.62 -2.08
C ASP A 137 -2.64 6.87 -2.94
N SER A 138 -3.34 6.96 -4.06
CA SER A 138 -3.23 8.13 -4.93
C SER A 138 -3.93 9.36 -4.35
N SER A 139 -4.82 9.17 -3.38
CA SER A 139 -5.68 10.21 -2.82
C SER A 139 -6.42 10.93 -3.95
N PHE A 140 -6.40 12.25 -3.98
CA PHE A 140 -7.08 13.06 -4.99
C PHE A 140 -6.30 13.20 -6.32
N CYS A 141 -5.12 12.58 -6.43
CA CYS A 141 -4.28 12.69 -7.63
C CYS A 141 -4.68 11.70 -8.73
N VAL A 142 -5.59 12.11 -9.61
CA VAL A 142 -6.05 11.29 -10.76
C VAL A 142 -4.89 10.81 -11.62
N GLY A 143 -3.95 11.70 -11.96
CA GLY A 143 -2.78 11.35 -12.78
C GLY A 143 -1.79 10.41 -12.08
N CYS A 144 -1.84 10.31 -10.75
CA CYS A 144 -1.04 9.35 -9.98
C CYS A 144 -1.77 8.00 -9.87
N GLY A 145 -3.10 8.01 -9.73
CA GLY A 145 -3.91 6.82 -9.52
C GLY A 145 -4.31 6.09 -10.80
N MET A 146 -4.81 6.82 -11.80
CA MET A 146 -5.46 6.23 -12.98
C MET A 146 -4.51 5.32 -13.76
N PRO A 147 -3.24 5.69 -14.04
CA PRO A 147 -2.31 4.78 -14.70
C PRO A 147 -2.10 3.48 -13.93
N ASN A 148 -1.88 3.55 -12.61
CA ASN A 148 -1.66 2.39 -11.76
C ASN A 148 -2.90 1.48 -11.71
N ALA A 149 -4.10 2.07 -11.67
CA ALA A 149 -5.36 1.33 -11.67
C ALA A 149 -5.55 0.49 -12.92
N THR A 150 -5.04 0.91 -14.09
CA THR A 150 -5.28 0.21 -15.36
C THR A 150 -4.68 -1.18 -15.40
N LEU A 151 -3.66 -1.45 -14.58
CA LEU A 151 -3.09 -2.79 -14.40
C LEU A 151 -4.14 -3.79 -13.90
N TYR A 152 -5.01 -3.34 -13.01
CA TYR A 152 -6.00 -4.17 -12.31
C TYR A 152 -7.41 -4.03 -12.90
N PHE A 153 -7.67 -2.91 -13.57
CA PHE A 153 -8.95 -2.52 -14.14
C PHE A 153 -8.77 -2.06 -15.59
N PRO A 154 -8.60 -2.99 -16.55
CA PRO A 154 -8.18 -2.66 -17.92
C PRO A 154 -9.15 -1.74 -18.67
N HIS A 155 -10.42 -1.65 -18.25
CA HIS A 155 -11.40 -0.73 -18.85
C HIS A 155 -11.03 0.75 -18.65
N LEU A 156 -10.22 1.08 -17.63
CA LEU A 156 -9.74 2.44 -17.38
C LEU A 156 -8.65 2.89 -18.36
N LEU A 157 -8.00 1.97 -19.07
CA LEU A 157 -6.84 2.28 -19.93
C LEU A 157 -7.15 3.28 -21.02
N LYS A 158 -8.30 3.14 -21.67
CA LYS A 158 -8.71 4.05 -22.75
C LYS A 158 -8.78 5.48 -22.24
N GLN A 159 -9.48 5.70 -21.12
CA GLN A 159 -9.63 7.01 -20.49
C GLN A 159 -8.29 7.56 -20.00
N SER A 160 -7.47 6.71 -19.37
CA SER A 160 -6.15 7.10 -18.85
C SER A 160 -5.20 7.60 -19.95
N VAL A 161 -5.23 6.97 -21.13
CA VAL A 161 -4.45 7.41 -22.29
C VAL A 161 -5.06 8.65 -22.94
N GLU A 162 -6.39 8.73 -23.05
CA GLU A 162 -7.10 9.92 -23.56
C GLU A 162 -6.83 11.18 -22.73
N TYR A 163 -6.60 11.03 -21.43
CA TYR A 163 -6.24 12.11 -20.51
C TYR A 163 -4.72 12.29 -20.30
N GLU A 164 -3.91 11.66 -21.15
CA GLU A 164 -2.44 11.79 -21.14
C GLU A 164 -1.74 11.31 -19.85
N TYR A 165 -2.40 10.48 -19.03
CA TYR A 165 -1.78 9.92 -17.83
C TYR A 165 -0.93 8.67 -18.10
N GLY A 166 -1.15 7.99 -19.23
CA GLY A 166 -0.49 6.72 -19.57
C GLY A 166 -1.21 5.52 -18.95
N GLY A 167 -0.51 4.41 -18.73
CA GLY A 167 -1.10 3.26 -18.05
C GLY A 167 -0.19 2.05 -17.97
N TYR A 168 -0.62 1.05 -17.20
CA TYR A 168 0.05 -0.25 -17.10
C TYR A 168 -0.78 -1.35 -17.76
N GLN A 169 -0.09 -2.31 -18.38
CA GLN A 169 -0.68 -3.53 -18.94
C GLN A 169 0.14 -4.77 -18.59
N ASP A 170 -0.51 -5.93 -18.52
CA ASP A 170 0.13 -7.23 -18.32
C ASP A 170 -0.05 -8.15 -19.54
N PRO A 171 0.63 -7.86 -20.67
CA PRO A 171 0.53 -8.68 -21.89
C PRO A 171 1.05 -10.11 -21.67
N LEU A 172 1.93 -10.30 -20.69
CA LEU A 172 2.51 -11.60 -20.33
C LEU A 172 1.61 -12.42 -19.39
N LYS A 173 0.48 -11.85 -18.93
CA LYS A 173 -0.49 -12.49 -18.04
C LYS A 173 0.17 -13.06 -16.76
N LEU A 174 1.11 -12.31 -16.19
CA LEU A 174 1.78 -12.64 -14.93
C LEU A 174 0.83 -12.53 -13.73
N LEU A 175 -0.14 -11.63 -13.79
CA LEU A 175 -1.15 -11.40 -12.77
C LEU A 175 -2.32 -12.36 -12.94
N LYS A 176 -2.70 -13.02 -11.83
CA LYS A 176 -4.01 -13.65 -11.68
C LYS A 176 -4.89 -12.70 -10.89
N ILE A 177 -6.01 -12.28 -11.47
CA ILE A 177 -6.91 -11.29 -10.87
C ILE A 177 -8.32 -11.90 -10.72
N VAL A 178 -8.97 -11.60 -9.60
CA VAL A 178 -10.38 -11.90 -9.33
C VAL A 178 -11.05 -10.60 -8.90
N HIS A 179 -12.17 -10.26 -9.53
CA HIS A 179 -12.94 -9.05 -9.23
C HIS A 179 -14.18 -9.39 -8.39
N PRO A 180 -14.15 -9.22 -7.06
CA PRO A 180 -15.36 -9.34 -6.24
C PRO A 180 -16.38 -8.22 -6.52
N SER A 181 -15.94 -7.08 -7.07
CA SER A 181 -16.81 -6.00 -7.54
C SER A 181 -16.13 -5.25 -8.70
N LYS A 182 -16.83 -4.27 -9.30
CA LYS A 182 -16.26 -3.43 -10.39
C LYS A 182 -15.09 -2.55 -9.95
N GLN A 183 -14.95 -2.32 -8.65
CA GLN A 183 -14.02 -1.37 -8.04
C GLN A 183 -12.94 -2.05 -7.20
N ILE A 184 -13.00 -3.38 -7.05
CA ILE A 184 -12.07 -4.15 -6.21
C ILE A 184 -11.50 -5.30 -7.04
N ALA A 185 -10.19 -5.47 -6.95
CA ALA A 185 -9.44 -6.55 -7.57
C ALA A 185 -8.56 -7.23 -6.52
N PHE A 186 -8.76 -8.54 -6.33
CA PHE A 186 -7.83 -9.39 -5.62
C PHE A 186 -6.86 -9.99 -6.62
N PHE A 187 -5.56 -9.92 -6.35
CA PHE A 187 -4.57 -10.36 -7.30
C PHE A 187 -3.44 -11.16 -6.68
N SER A 188 -2.75 -11.93 -7.53
CA SER A 188 -1.47 -12.53 -7.18
C SER A 188 -0.57 -12.67 -8.40
N TYR A 189 0.74 -12.66 -8.17
CA TYR A 189 1.74 -12.95 -9.20
C TYR A 189 2.99 -13.59 -8.58
N GLN A 190 3.81 -14.20 -9.44
CA GLN A 190 5.09 -14.77 -9.05
C GLN A 190 6.21 -13.82 -9.45
N ILE A 191 7.10 -13.49 -8.51
CA ILE A 191 8.32 -12.77 -8.83
C ILE A 191 9.36 -13.78 -9.33
N PRO A 192 10.02 -13.55 -10.48
CA PRO A 192 11.08 -14.43 -10.97
C PRO A 192 12.18 -14.62 -9.92
N LYS A 193 12.64 -15.86 -9.75
CA LYS A 193 13.73 -16.24 -8.81
C LYS A 193 13.38 -16.10 -7.32
N LEU A 194 12.14 -15.77 -6.98
CA LEU A 194 11.61 -15.93 -5.62
C LEU A 194 10.66 -17.13 -5.60
N ASN A 195 10.67 -17.90 -4.52
CA ASN A 195 9.75 -19.03 -4.35
C ASN A 195 8.38 -18.59 -3.78
N ASN A 196 8.28 -17.33 -3.38
CA ASN A 196 7.12 -16.76 -2.72
C ASN A 196 6.25 -16.01 -3.71
N ARG A 197 4.94 -16.10 -3.56
CA ARG A 197 3.99 -15.32 -4.36
C ARG A 197 3.72 -13.97 -3.69
N THR A 198 3.51 -12.96 -4.51
CA THR A 198 2.90 -11.71 -4.08
C THR A 198 1.38 -11.86 -4.17
N HIS A 199 0.68 -11.44 -3.12
CA HIS A 199 -0.77 -11.33 -3.06
C HIS A 199 -1.16 -9.89 -2.77
N GLY A 200 -2.30 -9.43 -3.26
CA GLY A 200 -2.70 -8.05 -3.03
C GLY A 200 -4.17 -7.76 -3.26
N VAL A 201 -4.54 -6.56 -2.85
CA VAL A 201 -5.85 -5.96 -3.06
C VAL A 201 -5.63 -4.60 -3.71
N ALA A 202 -6.31 -4.36 -4.83
CA ALA A 202 -6.34 -3.08 -5.51
C ALA A 202 -7.79 -2.58 -5.51
N LYS A 203 -7.99 -1.30 -5.23
CA LYS A 203 -9.30 -0.65 -5.16
C LYS A 203 -9.25 0.67 -5.91
N TYR A 204 -10.35 1.06 -6.54
CA TYR A 204 -10.53 2.44 -6.96
C TYR A 204 -11.94 2.95 -6.67
N GLN A 205 -12.08 4.25 -6.48
CA GLN A 205 -13.35 4.97 -6.42
C GLN A 205 -13.38 5.99 -7.55
N ASP A 206 -14.56 6.23 -8.13
CA ASP A 206 -14.74 7.08 -9.32
C ASP A 206 -16.09 7.83 -9.30
N GLU A 207 -16.71 7.97 -8.11
CA GLU A 207 -18.03 8.61 -7.99
C GLU A 207 -17.94 10.14 -7.82
N ASP A 208 -16.96 10.63 -7.06
CA ASP A 208 -16.73 12.07 -6.84
C ASP A 208 -15.32 12.50 -7.26
N THR A 209 -14.30 11.80 -6.75
CA THR A 209 -12.90 12.02 -7.11
C THR A 209 -12.20 10.69 -7.26
N PHE A 210 -11.45 10.53 -8.35
CA PHE A 210 -10.73 9.29 -8.61
C PHE A 210 -9.67 9.06 -7.53
N ASN A 211 -9.80 7.96 -6.80
CA ASN A 211 -8.76 7.49 -5.89
C ASN A 211 -8.49 6.00 -6.15
N PHE A 212 -7.24 5.67 -6.46
CA PHE A 212 -6.69 4.32 -6.51
C PHE A 212 -5.84 4.00 -5.27
N ARG A 213 -6.08 2.83 -4.69
CA ARG A 213 -5.37 2.30 -3.54
C ARG A 213 -4.95 0.86 -3.76
N GLU A 214 -3.76 0.49 -3.31
CA GLU A 214 -3.32 -0.89 -3.33
C GLU A 214 -2.47 -1.30 -2.14
N ILE A 215 -2.53 -2.61 -1.84
CA ILE A 215 -1.59 -3.32 -0.99
C ILE A 215 -1.02 -4.53 -1.74
N LYS A 216 0.29 -4.74 -1.63
CA LYS A 216 1.01 -5.93 -2.12
C LYS A 216 1.77 -6.56 -0.97
N VAL A 217 1.48 -7.81 -0.65
CA VAL A 217 2.12 -8.59 0.41
C VAL A 217 2.90 -9.73 -0.22
N THR A 218 4.22 -9.76 0.03
CA THR A 218 5.12 -10.83 -0.41
C THR A 218 5.82 -11.39 0.82
N VAL A 219 5.44 -12.59 1.23
CA VAL A 219 5.99 -13.26 2.43
C VAL A 219 6.39 -14.68 2.08
N ASP A 220 7.27 -15.27 2.89
CA ASP A 220 7.63 -16.66 2.76
C ASP A 220 6.64 -17.61 3.44
N GLN A 221 6.87 -18.91 3.27
CA GLN A 221 6.02 -19.97 3.81
C GLN A 221 5.80 -19.83 5.33
N SER A 222 6.75 -19.26 6.08
CA SER A 222 6.66 -19.12 7.54
C SER A 222 5.66 -18.05 7.98
N GLN A 223 5.33 -17.08 7.12
CA GLN A 223 4.36 -16.01 7.39
C GLN A 223 3.14 -16.04 6.47
N GLN A 224 3.03 -17.05 5.60
CA GLN A 224 1.94 -17.17 4.63
C GLN A 224 0.55 -17.22 5.28
N HIS A 225 0.44 -17.76 6.51
CA HIS A 225 -0.81 -17.80 7.27
C HIS A 225 -1.33 -16.42 7.68
N LEU A 226 -0.49 -15.37 7.68
CA LEU A 226 -0.88 -14.00 8.04
C LEU A 226 -1.42 -13.22 6.84
N VAL A 227 -1.10 -13.61 5.60
CA VAL A 227 -1.40 -12.85 4.38
C VAL A 227 -2.89 -12.58 4.23
N GLY A 228 -3.73 -13.60 4.41
CA GLY A 228 -5.17 -13.46 4.30
C GLY A 228 -5.73 -12.42 5.28
N THR A 229 -5.22 -12.43 6.51
CA THR A 229 -5.64 -11.51 7.57
C THR A 229 -5.23 -10.08 7.27
N ILE A 230 -3.98 -9.86 6.84
CA ILE A 230 -3.48 -8.53 6.46
C ILE A 230 -4.31 -7.96 5.29
N LEU A 231 -4.53 -8.74 4.24
CA LEU A 231 -5.25 -8.30 3.05
C LEU A 231 -6.74 -8.06 3.32
N ASN A 232 -7.38 -8.94 4.11
CA ASN A 232 -8.79 -8.79 4.45
C ASN A 232 -9.03 -7.56 5.34
N PHE A 233 -8.13 -7.32 6.30
CA PHE A 233 -8.20 -6.12 7.14
C PHE A 233 -8.02 -4.85 6.30
N TYR A 234 -7.04 -4.82 5.40
CA TYR A 234 -6.85 -3.71 4.47
C TYR A 234 -8.10 -3.45 3.62
N ASN A 235 -8.66 -4.51 3.02
CA ASN A 235 -9.86 -4.42 2.19
C ASN A 235 -11.08 -3.86 2.96
N ALA A 236 -11.19 -4.15 4.26
CA ALA A 236 -12.28 -3.70 5.11
C ALA A 236 -12.13 -2.26 5.62
N THR A 237 -10.92 -1.68 5.57
CA THR A 237 -10.60 -0.41 6.23
C THR A 237 -10.25 0.74 5.28
N HIS A 238 -9.97 0.44 4.01
CA HIS A 238 -9.62 1.42 2.95
C HIS A 238 -10.66 1.46 1.86
#